data_AF-A0A336N1E4-F1
#
_entry.id   AF-A0A336N1E4-F1
#
_cell.length_a   1.000
_cell.length_b   1.000
_cell.length_c   1.000
_cell.angle_alpha   90.00
_cell.angle_beta   90.00
_cell.angle_gamma   90.00
#
_symmetry.space_group_name_H-M   'P 1'
#
loop_
_entity.id
_entity.type
_entity.pdbx_description
1 polymer ?
#
loop_
_entity_poly.entity_id
_entity_poly.type
_entity_poly.pdbx_seq_one_letter_code
_entity_poly.pdbx_strand_id
1 'polypeptide(L)'
;MSGWIYVLVQQLYTRDHSIFRASKSQQFAILLVIFIIFILILFNYIQNTPSMVTLYFILPVITWYFVYLRKNVAKFPSTSKIKVFVGIFILLVTTELMIISFFHRNYLSLILMGHCLYELTISNSGRKANFKLFLSTVVLAVFPALPSVEKDSKENYLLYVGLLFWIIKLGYETKSHNYAKAQIFQFLIIISTCLNICYIIYCLDNELGVPKFNQALCWVLSFVALFNPIFSPLVLRERIGAIENGLVVIFMSMSLSYEPLFFMAFVVNLKYWVEYEFNLHQEGNERLEDLTFDLESSPFSQRLVNLGDVRRVTKFLLYLLISLFGTGNIASISSFDPNWVRCYISTFSPFLMTILIILKLVMPILYLTCCLKALNVITKIKVQKLFIMILIICDVMCLNFLFLVKNRGSWLDIGSSISHFVIMETTVLVLSLLYVVATLLTTLSISGARKINENNLPLLSKSSVD
;
A
#
# COMPACT_ATOMS: atom_id res chain seq x y z
N MET A 1 3.34 4.35 24.92
CA MET A 1 3.87 4.12 23.56
C MET A 1 5.06 3.15 23.54
N SER A 2 6.17 3.38 24.26
CA SER A 2 7.33 2.46 24.25
C SER A 2 7.01 1.00 24.65
N GLY A 3 6.25 0.81 25.73
CA GLY A 3 5.79 -0.52 26.16
C GLY A 3 4.94 -1.21 25.09
N TRP A 4 4.06 -0.48 24.41
CA TRP A 4 3.23 -0.98 23.30
C TRP A 4 4.06 -1.45 22.11
N ILE A 5 5.00 -0.62 21.64
CA ILE A 5 5.92 -0.99 20.54
C ILE A 5 6.71 -2.25 20.90
N TYR A 6 7.16 -2.39 22.14
CA TYR A 6 7.88 -3.58 22.58
C TYR A 6 7.00 -4.84 22.59
N VAL A 7 5.72 -4.74 22.99
CA VAL A 7 4.76 -5.85 22.90
C VAL A 7 4.57 -6.30 21.44
N LEU A 8 4.46 -5.35 20.52
CA LEU A 8 4.35 -5.63 19.09
C LEU A 8 5.60 -6.33 18.54
N VAL A 9 6.79 -5.85 18.91
CA VAL A 9 8.06 -6.50 18.54
C VAL A 9 8.13 -7.92 19.09
N GLN A 10 7.76 -8.14 20.35
CA GLN A 10 7.72 -9.51 20.91
C GLN A 10 6.76 -10.42 20.13
N GLN A 11 5.62 -9.89 19.66
CA GLN A 11 4.65 -10.65 18.88
C GLN A 11 5.19 -11.13 17.53
N LEU A 12 6.07 -10.36 16.89
CA LEU A 12 6.75 -10.77 15.65
C LEU A 12 7.63 -12.03 15.84
N TYR A 13 8.22 -12.17 17.03
CA TYR A 13 9.15 -13.25 17.40
C TYR A 13 8.50 -14.36 18.25
N THR A 14 7.19 -14.29 18.50
CA THR A 14 6.42 -15.34 19.18
C THR A 14 5.93 -16.36 18.13
N ARG A 15 5.97 -17.67 18.47
CA ARG A 15 5.25 -18.70 17.70
C ARG A 15 3.86 -18.90 18.31
N ASP A 16 2.82 -18.92 17.48
CA ASP A 16 1.39 -18.84 17.87
C ASP A 16 0.88 -19.90 18.88
N HIS A 17 1.66 -20.94 19.20
CA HIS A 17 1.24 -22.04 20.08
C HIS A 17 1.87 -22.05 21.49
N SER A 18 2.52 -20.97 21.95
CA SER A 18 2.98 -20.91 23.33
C SER A 18 1.81 -20.64 24.28
N ILE A 19 1.22 -21.71 24.83
CA ILE A 19 0.23 -21.63 25.91
C ILE A 19 0.90 -20.92 27.09
N PHE A 20 0.32 -19.79 27.53
CA PHE A 20 0.72 -19.09 28.74
C PHE A 20 0.36 -19.93 29.96
N ARG A 21 1.27 -20.78 30.43
CA ARG A 21 1.12 -21.37 31.76
C ARG A 21 1.40 -20.30 32.81
N ALA A 22 0.36 -19.93 33.55
CA ALA A 22 0.45 -19.01 34.68
C ALA A 22 1.44 -19.56 35.72
N SER A 23 2.62 -18.96 35.80
CA SER A 23 3.59 -19.26 36.86
C SER A 23 3.30 -18.43 38.11
N LYS A 24 3.74 -18.89 39.29
CA LYS A 24 3.58 -18.14 40.56
C LYS A 24 4.13 -16.69 40.47
N SER A 25 5.19 -16.47 39.69
CA SER A 25 5.75 -15.14 39.45
C SER A 25 4.85 -14.23 38.62
N GLN A 26 3.97 -14.78 37.79
CA GLN A 26 3.00 -14.00 37.02
C GLN A 26 1.80 -13.58 37.86
N GLN A 27 1.34 -14.42 38.81
CA GLN A 27 0.31 -14.03 39.78
C GLN A 27 0.75 -12.86 40.66
N PHE A 28 2.01 -12.87 41.11
CA PHE A 28 2.60 -11.75 41.85
C PHE A 28 2.70 -10.47 40.99
N ALA A 29 3.09 -10.60 39.71
CA ALA A 29 3.13 -9.46 38.80
C ALA A 29 1.75 -8.84 38.55
N ILE A 30 0.68 -9.66 38.47
CA ILE A 30 -0.71 -9.17 38.36
C ILE A 30 -1.08 -8.33 39.59
N LEU A 31 -0.81 -8.83 40.79
CA LEU A 31 -1.11 -8.12 42.04
C LEU A 31 -0.37 -6.78 42.13
N LEU A 32 0.92 -6.76 41.75
CA LEU A 32 1.70 -5.52 41.66
C LEU A 32 1.10 -4.52 40.67
N VAL A 33 0.67 -4.97 39.50
CA VAL A 33 0.06 -4.12 38.48
C VAL A 33 -1.26 -3.53 38.98
N ILE A 34 -2.12 -4.35 39.60
CA ILE A 34 -3.38 -3.88 40.21
C ILE A 34 -3.10 -2.85 41.30
N PHE A 35 -2.09 -3.09 42.15
CA PHE A 35 -1.69 -2.15 43.19
C PHE A 35 -1.19 -0.82 42.63
N ILE A 36 -0.35 -0.84 41.59
CA ILE A 36 0.13 0.38 40.91
C ILE A 36 -1.04 1.14 40.26
N ILE A 37 -1.96 0.43 39.59
CA ILE A 37 -3.14 1.05 38.98
C ILE A 37 -4.02 1.69 40.07
N PHE A 38 -4.22 1.02 41.20
CA PHE A 38 -4.97 1.57 42.33
C PHE A 38 -4.34 2.85 42.88
N ILE A 39 -3.01 2.86 43.08
CA ILE A 39 -2.28 4.07 43.50
C ILE A 39 -2.45 5.20 42.49
N LEU A 40 -2.33 4.91 41.18
CA LEU A 40 -2.48 5.91 40.13
C LEU A 40 -3.90 6.49 40.12
N ILE A 41 -4.94 5.67 40.28
CA ILE A 41 -6.32 6.14 40.35
C ILE A 41 -6.52 7.01 41.59
N LEU A 42 -6.06 6.57 42.76
CA LEU A 42 -6.15 7.32 44.01
C LEU A 42 -5.43 8.68 43.90
N PHE A 43 -4.22 8.68 43.35
CA PHE A 43 -3.43 9.90 43.17
C PHE A 43 -4.10 10.90 42.22
N ASN A 44 -4.60 10.43 41.07
CA ASN A 44 -5.32 11.29 40.11
C ASN A 44 -6.66 11.80 40.68
N TYR A 45 -7.34 10.98 41.50
CA TYR A 45 -8.54 11.38 42.22
C TYR A 45 -8.23 12.50 43.23
N ILE A 46 -7.17 12.36 44.02
CA ILE A 46 -6.71 13.40 44.98
C ILE A 46 -6.33 14.69 44.24
N GLN A 47 -5.71 14.59 43.07
CA GLN A 47 -5.32 15.75 42.26
C GLN A 47 -6.49 16.37 41.45
N ASN A 48 -7.71 15.83 41.53
CA ASN A 48 -8.88 16.28 40.75
C ASN A 48 -8.59 16.37 39.23
N THR A 49 -7.75 15.48 38.70
CA THR A 49 -7.44 15.47 37.26
C THR A 49 -8.61 14.92 36.44
N PRO A 50 -8.82 15.38 35.21
CA PRO A 50 -9.85 14.82 34.32
C PRO A 50 -9.67 13.30 34.12
N SER A 51 -10.77 12.56 34.08
CA SER A 51 -10.77 11.09 33.95
C SER A 51 -10.02 10.58 32.71
N MET A 52 -10.01 11.36 31.63
CA MET A 52 -9.24 11.05 30.42
C MET A 52 -7.72 10.95 30.69
N VAL A 53 -7.18 11.80 31.57
CA VAL A 53 -5.75 11.82 31.92
C VAL A 53 -5.38 10.55 32.70
N THR A 54 -6.27 10.09 33.59
CA THR A 54 -6.08 8.85 34.35
C THR A 54 -5.92 7.64 33.43
N LEU A 55 -6.68 7.55 32.33
CA LEU A 55 -6.53 6.48 31.34
C LEU A 55 -5.12 6.45 30.70
N TYR A 56 -4.56 7.62 30.40
CA TYR A 56 -3.21 7.73 29.85
C TYR A 56 -2.12 7.26 30.82
N PHE A 57 -2.32 7.40 32.13
CA PHE A 57 -1.39 6.89 33.14
C PHE A 57 -1.51 5.38 33.37
N ILE A 58 -2.72 4.81 33.24
CA ILE A 58 -2.95 3.37 33.40
C ILE A 58 -2.37 2.57 32.23
N LEU A 59 -2.53 3.05 31.00
CA LEU A 59 -2.18 2.31 29.79
C LEU A 59 -0.70 1.83 29.74
N PRO A 60 0.32 2.66 30.07
CA PRO A 60 1.71 2.22 30.14
C PRO A 60 1.92 1.03 31.09
N VAL A 61 1.29 1.06 32.28
CA VAL A 61 1.43 -0.01 33.28
C VAL A 61 0.92 -1.35 32.73
N ILE A 62 -0.25 -1.31 32.07
CA ILE A 62 -0.82 -2.50 31.41
C ILE A 62 0.10 -3.01 30.29
N THR A 63 0.63 -2.12 29.44
CA THR A 63 1.52 -2.55 28.35
C THR A 63 2.81 -3.19 28.86
N TRP A 64 3.42 -2.64 29.91
CA TRP A 64 4.63 -3.20 30.52
C TRP A 64 4.38 -4.54 31.22
N TYR A 65 3.18 -4.75 31.75
CA TYR A 65 2.78 -6.07 32.24
C TYR A 65 2.77 -7.12 31.12
N PHE A 66 2.21 -6.80 29.94
CA PHE A 66 2.25 -7.71 28.78
C PHE A 66 3.68 -7.97 28.29
N VAL A 67 4.55 -6.97 28.35
CA VAL A 67 5.99 -7.12 28.06
C VAL A 67 6.63 -8.18 28.96
N TYR A 68 6.34 -8.11 30.26
CA TYR A 68 6.85 -9.04 31.25
C TYR A 68 6.34 -10.47 31.00
N LEU A 69 5.04 -10.62 30.70
CA LEU A 69 4.43 -11.92 30.41
C LEU A 69 5.08 -12.65 29.23
N ARG A 70 5.46 -11.90 28.19
CA ARG A 70 6.00 -12.45 26.92
C ARG A 70 7.52 -12.61 26.92
N LYS A 71 8.23 -12.20 27.98
CA LYS A 71 9.70 -12.22 28.07
C LYS A 71 10.32 -13.58 27.76
N ASN A 72 9.69 -14.67 28.22
CA ASN A 72 10.22 -16.03 28.07
C ASN A 72 9.83 -16.69 26.73
N VAL A 73 8.91 -16.09 25.99
CA VAL A 73 8.30 -16.66 24.79
C VAL A 73 8.91 -16.09 23.52
N ALA A 74 9.24 -14.79 23.53
CA ALA A 74 9.90 -14.14 22.41
C ALA A 74 11.34 -14.64 22.27
N LYS A 75 11.60 -15.47 21.25
CA LYS A 75 12.96 -15.90 20.91
C LYS A 75 13.55 -14.92 19.91
N PHE A 76 14.30 -13.95 20.41
CA PHE A 76 15.06 -13.06 19.55
C PHE A 76 16.14 -13.85 18.80
N PRO A 77 16.35 -13.59 17.50
CA PRO A 77 17.37 -14.28 16.73
C PRO A 77 18.75 -13.99 17.32
N SER A 78 19.57 -15.03 17.48
CA SER A 78 20.97 -14.93 17.87
C SER A 78 21.79 -14.33 16.72
N THR A 79 21.62 -13.03 16.51
CA THR A 79 22.37 -12.24 15.53
C THR A 79 23.37 -11.39 16.29
N SER A 80 24.51 -11.10 15.64
CA SER A 80 25.51 -10.20 16.22
C SER A 80 24.85 -8.87 16.59
N LYS A 81 25.01 -8.43 17.85
CA LYS A 81 24.43 -7.17 18.37
C LYS A 81 24.71 -5.97 17.45
N ILE A 82 25.88 -5.96 16.81
CA ILE A 82 26.31 -4.92 15.86
C ILE A 82 25.38 -4.86 14.63
N LYS A 83 25.09 -6.00 13.97
CA LYS A 83 24.19 -6.02 12.80
C LYS A 83 22.78 -5.55 13.15
N VAL A 84 22.28 -5.91 14.32
CA VAL A 84 20.97 -5.45 14.82
C VAL A 84 20.99 -3.94 15.05
N PHE A 85 22.03 -3.43 15.71
CA PHE A 85 22.18 -2.00 15.97
C PHE A 85 22.25 -1.19 14.66
N VAL A 86 23.08 -1.63 13.71
CA VAL A 86 23.19 -1.01 12.38
C VAL A 86 21.84 -1.05 11.65
N GLY A 87 21.12 -2.17 11.69
CA GLY A 87 19.79 -2.30 11.07
C GLY A 87 18.76 -1.35 11.68
N ILE A 88 18.73 -1.22 13.01
CA ILE A 88 17.85 -0.27 13.71
C ILE A 88 18.22 1.17 13.36
N PHE A 89 19.51 1.48 13.32
CA PHE A 89 19.99 2.82 12.94
C PHE A 89 19.56 3.19 11.52
N ILE A 90 19.75 2.28 10.55
CA ILE A 90 19.28 2.50 9.17
C ILE A 90 17.77 2.69 9.14
N LEU A 91 17.00 1.86 9.86
CA LEU A 91 15.55 1.99 9.91
C LEU A 91 15.15 3.38 10.45
N LEU A 92 15.73 3.82 11.56
CA LEU A 92 15.46 5.14 12.15
C LEU A 92 15.80 6.27 11.16
N VAL A 93 16.96 6.23 10.52
CA VAL A 93 17.34 7.23 9.51
C VAL A 93 16.34 7.24 8.36
N THR A 94 15.93 6.07 7.85
CA THR A 94 14.92 6.00 6.78
C THR A 94 13.56 6.53 7.23
N THR A 95 13.14 6.27 8.46
CA THR A 95 11.87 6.80 8.99
C THR A 95 11.91 8.31 9.19
N GLU A 96 13.04 8.88 9.63
CA GLU A 96 13.21 10.33 9.74
C GLU A 96 13.16 11.00 8.37
N LEU A 97 13.82 10.43 7.36
CA LEU A 97 13.74 10.91 5.98
C LEU A 97 12.30 10.81 5.43
N MET A 98 11.57 9.74 5.76
CA MET A 98 10.15 9.63 5.42
C MET A 98 9.30 10.74 6.08
N ILE A 99 9.59 11.13 7.32
CA ILE A 99 8.90 12.24 7.99
C ILE A 99 9.23 13.57 7.31
N ILE A 100 10.50 13.83 7.00
CA ILE A 100 10.92 15.03 6.28
C ILE A 100 10.20 15.16 4.94
N SER A 101 9.86 14.03 4.31
CA SER A 101 9.14 14.03 3.03
C SER A 101 7.75 14.67 3.06
N PHE A 102 7.10 14.73 4.23
CA PHE A 102 5.83 15.44 4.40
C PHE A 102 5.99 16.96 4.27
N PHE A 103 7.19 17.48 4.59
CA PHE A 103 7.53 18.89 4.42
C PHE A 103 8.14 19.15 3.03
N HIS A 104 8.99 18.25 2.57
CA HIS A 104 9.72 18.37 1.30
C HIS A 104 9.66 17.08 0.49
N ARG A 105 8.80 17.06 -0.53
CA ARG A 105 8.48 15.85 -1.32
C ARG A 105 9.68 15.28 -2.08
N ASN A 106 10.63 16.15 -2.46
CA ASN A 106 11.87 15.78 -3.16
C ASN A 106 12.69 14.71 -2.43
N TYR A 107 12.57 14.62 -1.10
CA TYR A 107 13.27 13.59 -0.32
C TYR A 107 12.74 12.17 -0.63
N LEU A 108 11.50 12.00 -1.11
CA LEU A 108 11.01 10.69 -1.55
C LEU A 108 11.83 10.15 -2.72
N SER A 109 12.20 11.01 -3.67
CA SER A 109 13.07 10.64 -4.79
C SER A 109 14.43 10.14 -4.30
N LEU A 110 15.01 10.82 -3.31
CA LEU A 110 16.30 10.44 -2.72
C LEU A 110 16.21 9.10 -1.98
N ILE A 111 15.18 8.92 -1.13
CA ILE A 111 14.99 7.67 -0.38
C ILE A 111 14.73 6.49 -1.32
N LEU A 112 13.93 6.71 -2.38
CA LEU A 112 13.62 5.69 -3.38
C LEU A 112 14.87 5.24 -4.15
N MET A 113 15.70 6.20 -4.59
CA MET A 113 16.97 5.88 -5.23
C MET A 113 17.92 5.17 -4.28
N GLY A 114 18.05 5.63 -3.03
CA GLY A 114 18.89 4.99 -2.02
C GLY A 114 18.47 3.54 -1.72
N HIS A 115 17.17 3.30 -1.59
CA HIS A 115 16.63 1.96 -1.36
C HIS A 115 16.83 1.05 -2.58
N CYS A 116 16.69 1.57 -3.80
CA CYS A 116 16.95 0.81 -5.02
C CYS A 116 18.42 0.41 -5.14
N LEU A 117 19.35 1.34 -4.88
CA LEU A 117 20.79 1.03 -4.87
C LEU A 117 21.12 -0.04 -3.83
N TYR A 118 20.54 0.06 -2.63
CA TYR A 118 20.69 -0.97 -1.60
C TYR A 118 20.21 -2.35 -2.08
N GLU A 119 19.06 -2.42 -2.76
CA GLU A 119 18.57 -3.68 -3.33
C GLU A 119 19.50 -4.26 -4.39
N LEU A 120 20.03 -3.41 -5.27
CA LEU A 120 20.99 -3.84 -6.28
C LEU A 120 22.28 -4.41 -5.68
N THR A 121 22.72 -3.93 -4.51
CA THR A 121 23.89 -4.50 -3.82
C THR A 121 23.66 -5.88 -3.23
N ILE A 122 22.42 -6.20 -2.86
CA ILE A 122 22.04 -7.49 -2.26
C ILE A 122 21.58 -8.50 -3.32
N SER A 123 21.24 -8.03 -4.50
CA SER A 123 20.46 -8.78 -5.47
C SER A 123 21.22 -9.96 -6.11
N ASN A 124 20.60 -11.13 -6.02
CA ASN A 124 20.90 -12.30 -6.86
C ASN A 124 19.81 -12.56 -7.92
N SER A 125 18.86 -11.63 -8.14
CA SER A 125 17.68 -11.85 -8.99
C SER A 125 17.94 -11.76 -10.51
N GLY A 126 19.20 -11.54 -10.90
CA GLY A 126 19.66 -11.48 -12.29
C GLY A 126 19.75 -10.06 -12.87
N ARG A 127 20.72 -9.85 -13.78
CA ARG A 127 21.05 -8.52 -14.33
C ARG A 127 19.87 -7.84 -15.03
N LYS A 128 19.04 -8.60 -15.75
CA LYS A 128 17.88 -8.06 -16.48
C LYS A 128 16.80 -7.52 -15.53
N ALA A 129 16.44 -8.29 -14.49
CA ALA A 129 15.45 -7.87 -13.49
C ALA A 129 15.93 -6.64 -12.71
N ASN A 130 17.21 -6.64 -12.31
CA ASN A 130 17.87 -5.51 -11.67
C ASN A 130 17.83 -4.24 -12.53
N PHE A 131 18.16 -4.36 -13.83
CA PHE A 131 18.13 -3.22 -14.74
C PHE A 131 16.72 -2.65 -14.94
N LYS A 132 15.71 -3.51 -15.11
CA LYS A 132 14.30 -3.07 -15.21
C LYS A 132 13.84 -2.33 -13.93
N LEU A 133 14.16 -2.88 -12.76
CA LEU A 133 13.83 -2.25 -11.48
C LEU A 133 14.52 -0.91 -11.34
N PHE A 134 15.82 -0.83 -11.63
CA PHE A 134 16.58 0.42 -11.57
C PHE A 134 15.99 1.49 -12.50
N LEU A 135 15.82 1.17 -13.78
CA LEU A 135 15.32 2.12 -14.78
C LEU A 135 13.92 2.63 -14.43
N SER A 136 13.00 1.73 -14.06
CA SER A 136 11.65 2.13 -13.64
C SER A 136 11.66 2.98 -12.36
N THR A 137 12.62 2.74 -11.46
CA THR A 137 12.74 3.51 -10.22
C THR A 137 13.25 4.92 -10.48
N VAL A 138 14.20 5.08 -11.40
CA VAL A 138 14.68 6.40 -11.87
C VAL A 138 13.52 7.21 -12.45
N VAL A 139 12.69 6.59 -13.30
CA VAL A 139 11.50 7.25 -13.86
C VAL A 139 10.51 7.64 -12.77
N LEU A 140 10.21 6.74 -11.82
CA LEU A 140 9.30 7.05 -10.72
C LEU A 140 9.83 8.15 -9.79
N ALA A 141 11.15 8.24 -9.61
CA ALA A 141 11.79 9.25 -8.77
C ALA A 141 11.67 10.69 -9.32
N VAL A 142 11.32 10.87 -10.60
CA VAL A 142 11.10 12.22 -11.17
C VAL A 142 9.86 12.87 -10.57
N PHE A 143 8.78 12.11 -10.34
CA PHE A 143 7.48 12.68 -9.99
C PHE A 143 7.42 13.41 -8.65
N PRO A 144 8.01 12.91 -7.54
CA PRO A 144 8.04 13.67 -6.29
C PRO A 144 8.87 14.96 -6.36
N ALA A 145 9.73 15.11 -7.37
CA ALA A 145 10.53 16.31 -7.63
C ALA A 145 9.85 17.30 -8.59
N LEU A 146 8.79 16.89 -9.28
CA LEU A 146 7.97 17.77 -10.10
C LEU A 146 7.15 18.72 -9.22
N PRO A 147 6.81 19.92 -9.72
CA PRO A 147 5.89 20.81 -9.03
C PRO A 147 4.55 20.11 -8.84
N SER A 148 3.90 20.41 -7.72
CA SER A 148 2.58 19.84 -7.43
C SER A 148 1.57 20.25 -8.49
N VAL A 149 0.60 19.38 -8.78
CA VAL A 149 -0.56 19.74 -9.60
C VAL A 149 -1.38 20.77 -8.82
N GLU A 150 -1.12 22.05 -9.07
CA GLU A 150 -1.85 23.15 -8.45
C GLU A 150 -3.21 23.33 -9.11
N LYS A 151 -4.13 24.01 -8.41
CA LYS A 151 -5.52 24.23 -8.86
C LYS A 151 -5.62 24.94 -10.22
N ASP A 152 -4.58 25.66 -10.62
CA ASP A 152 -4.58 26.49 -11.82
C ASP A 152 -3.70 25.96 -12.97
N SER A 153 -2.90 24.90 -12.74
CA SER A 153 -2.01 24.33 -13.76
C SER A 153 -2.71 23.22 -14.56
N LYS A 154 -3.56 23.61 -15.52
CA LYS A 154 -4.13 22.67 -16.50
C LYS A 154 -3.12 22.38 -17.60
N GLU A 155 -2.33 21.31 -17.44
CA GLU A 155 -1.36 20.88 -18.43
C GLU A 155 -1.94 19.80 -19.35
N ASN A 156 -2.90 20.20 -20.20
CA ASN A 156 -3.62 19.29 -21.11
C ASN A 156 -2.66 18.48 -22.00
N TYR A 157 -1.51 19.04 -22.39
CA TYR A 157 -0.49 18.34 -23.18
C TYR A 157 0.05 17.09 -22.48
N LEU A 158 0.48 17.21 -21.21
CA LEU A 158 1.03 16.07 -20.46
C LEU A 158 -0.04 15.01 -20.19
N LEU A 159 -1.29 15.44 -20.04
CA LEU A 159 -2.42 14.53 -19.92
C LEU A 159 -2.58 13.70 -21.21
N TYR A 160 -2.62 14.33 -22.39
CA TYR A 160 -2.73 13.61 -23.67
C TYR A 160 -1.56 12.65 -23.89
N VAL A 161 -0.35 13.06 -23.56
CA VAL A 161 0.83 12.19 -23.60
C VAL A 161 0.64 10.99 -22.67
N GLY A 162 0.16 11.21 -21.45
CA GLY A 162 -0.18 10.13 -20.51
C GLY A 162 -1.19 9.14 -21.04
N LEU A 163 -2.30 9.61 -21.61
CA LEU A 163 -3.32 8.76 -22.22
C LEU A 163 -2.75 7.91 -23.37
N LEU A 164 -1.92 8.51 -24.24
CA LEU A 164 -1.27 7.80 -25.34
C LEU A 164 -0.33 6.68 -24.84
N PHE A 165 0.49 6.96 -23.83
CA PHE A 165 1.39 5.95 -23.26
C PHE A 165 0.63 4.76 -22.66
N TRP A 166 -0.54 4.98 -22.07
CA TRP A 166 -1.42 3.90 -21.60
C TRP A 166 -1.95 3.02 -22.74
N ILE A 167 -2.37 3.62 -23.86
CA ILE A 167 -2.81 2.87 -25.04
C ILE A 167 -1.66 2.02 -25.60
N ILE A 168 -0.46 2.60 -25.72
CA ILE A 168 0.74 1.89 -26.22
C ILE A 168 1.09 0.71 -25.30
N LYS A 169 1.09 0.93 -23.98
CA LYS A 169 1.38 -0.12 -22.99
C LYS A 169 0.43 -1.31 -23.16
N LEU A 170 -0.86 -1.04 -23.25
CA LEU A 170 -1.87 -2.10 -23.41
C LEU A 170 -1.70 -2.84 -24.73
N GLY A 171 -1.42 -2.12 -25.83
CA GLY A 171 -1.14 -2.72 -27.13
C GLY A 171 0.06 -3.66 -27.13
N TYR A 172 1.02 -3.46 -26.21
CA TYR A 172 2.13 -4.41 -26.01
C TYR A 172 1.72 -5.63 -25.16
N GLU A 173 0.87 -5.43 -24.15
CA GLU A 173 0.40 -6.48 -23.23
C GLU A 173 -0.63 -7.45 -23.88
N THR A 174 -1.35 -7.04 -24.93
CA THR A 174 -2.35 -7.86 -25.65
C THR A 174 -1.77 -9.01 -26.49
N LYS A 175 -0.44 -9.14 -26.57
CA LYS A 175 0.23 -10.24 -27.31
C LYS A 175 0.23 -11.59 -26.57
N SER A 176 -0.39 -11.69 -25.39
CA SER A 176 -0.44 -12.94 -24.60
C SER A 176 -1.61 -13.85 -25.01
N HIS A 177 -1.34 -15.12 -25.31
CA HIS A 177 -2.30 -16.02 -25.97
C HIS A 177 -3.45 -16.52 -25.08
N ASN A 178 -3.27 -16.64 -23.76
CA ASN A 178 -4.25 -17.34 -22.89
C ASN A 178 -5.44 -16.46 -22.46
N TYR A 179 -5.32 -15.13 -22.56
CA TYR A 179 -6.29 -14.16 -22.03
C TYR A 179 -6.73 -13.10 -23.07
N ALA A 180 -6.48 -13.36 -24.36
CA ALA A 180 -6.59 -12.37 -25.44
C ALA A 180 -7.98 -11.71 -25.57
N LYS A 181 -9.09 -12.47 -25.45
CA LYS A 181 -10.45 -11.89 -25.63
C LYS A 181 -10.79 -10.85 -24.56
N ALA A 182 -10.47 -11.13 -23.30
CA ALA A 182 -10.71 -10.19 -22.21
C ALA A 182 -9.74 -9.00 -22.29
N GLN A 183 -8.49 -9.21 -22.73
CA GLN A 183 -7.55 -8.12 -23.00
C GLN A 183 -8.02 -7.18 -24.12
N ILE A 184 -8.61 -7.72 -25.20
CA ILE A 184 -9.20 -6.91 -26.28
C ILE A 184 -10.37 -6.08 -25.74
N PHE A 185 -11.24 -6.67 -24.92
CA PHE A 185 -12.34 -5.94 -24.29
C PHE A 185 -11.84 -4.80 -23.38
N GLN A 186 -10.80 -5.06 -22.58
CA GLN A 186 -10.15 -4.04 -21.74
C GLN A 186 -9.52 -2.92 -22.58
N PHE A 187 -8.86 -3.29 -23.68
CA PHE A 187 -8.27 -2.32 -24.61
C PHE A 187 -9.33 -1.40 -25.21
N LEU A 188 -10.49 -1.93 -25.60
CA LEU A 188 -11.62 -1.15 -26.09
C LEU A 188 -12.19 -0.20 -25.02
N ILE A 189 -12.33 -0.66 -23.77
CA ILE A 189 -12.75 0.19 -22.66
C ILE A 189 -11.77 1.36 -22.51
N ILE A 190 -10.47 1.09 -22.43
CA ILE A 190 -9.48 2.13 -22.15
C ILE A 190 -9.37 3.13 -23.31
N ILE A 191 -9.40 2.69 -24.57
CA ILE A 191 -9.47 3.60 -25.71
C ILE A 191 -10.72 4.47 -25.64
N SER A 192 -11.89 3.86 -25.37
CA SER A 192 -13.15 4.59 -25.25
C SER A 192 -13.08 5.65 -24.14
N THR A 193 -12.46 5.33 -22.99
CA THR A 193 -12.25 6.30 -21.91
C THR A 193 -11.34 7.45 -22.34
N CYS A 194 -10.23 7.15 -23.03
CA CYS A 194 -9.28 8.18 -23.49
C CYS A 194 -9.94 9.14 -24.47
N LEU A 195 -10.68 8.61 -25.46
CA LEU A 195 -11.41 9.42 -26.43
C LEU A 195 -12.48 10.28 -25.74
N ASN A 196 -13.20 9.71 -24.77
CA ASN A 196 -14.22 10.44 -24.02
C ASN A 196 -13.60 11.59 -23.20
N ILE A 197 -12.48 11.34 -22.51
CA ILE A 197 -11.75 12.37 -21.75
C ILE A 197 -11.29 13.50 -22.69
N CYS A 198 -10.67 13.16 -23.83
CA CYS A 198 -10.24 14.16 -24.80
C CYS A 198 -11.39 15.04 -25.30
N TYR A 199 -12.55 14.43 -25.56
CA TYR A 199 -13.74 15.16 -25.99
C TYR A 199 -14.32 16.05 -24.89
N ILE A 200 -14.39 15.55 -23.64
CA ILE A 200 -14.86 16.36 -22.51
C ILE A 200 -13.95 17.58 -22.30
N ILE A 201 -12.63 17.41 -22.40
CA ILE A 201 -11.68 18.52 -22.28
C ILE A 201 -11.87 19.53 -23.41
N TYR A 202 -12.04 19.07 -24.65
CA TYR A 202 -12.37 19.94 -25.78
C TYR A 202 -13.65 20.75 -25.52
N CYS A 203 -14.70 20.14 -24.98
CA CYS A 203 -15.93 20.87 -24.64
C CYS A 203 -15.73 21.87 -23.49
N LEU A 204 -14.89 21.53 -22.51
CA LEU A 204 -14.56 22.41 -21.39
C LEU A 204 -13.72 23.62 -21.82
N ASP A 205 -12.74 23.42 -22.73
CA ASP A 205 -11.88 24.47 -23.25
C ASP A 205 -12.65 25.46 -24.15
N ASN A 206 -13.71 24.99 -24.83
CA ASN A 206 -14.60 25.83 -25.65
C ASN A 206 -15.83 26.35 -24.89
N GLU A 207 -15.88 26.22 -23.57
CA GLU A 207 -16.98 26.68 -22.71
C GLU A 207 -18.37 26.09 -23.04
N LEU A 208 -18.42 24.98 -23.78
CA LEU A 208 -19.67 24.30 -24.19
C LEU A 208 -20.32 23.49 -23.04
N GLY A 209 -19.68 23.44 -21.87
CA GLY A 209 -20.06 22.61 -20.75
C GLY A 209 -19.80 21.12 -21.00
N VAL A 210 -20.06 20.28 -19.99
CA VAL A 210 -19.87 18.82 -20.12
C VAL A 210 -21.14 18.18 -20.68
N PRO A 211 -21.09 17.50 -21.84
CA PRO A 211 -22.25 16.82 -22.40
C PRO A 211 -22.74 15.68 -21.50
N LYS A 212 -24.05 15.62 -21.22
CA LYS A 212 -24.65 14.62 -20.32
C LYS A 212 -24.40 13.18 -20.78
N PHE A 213 -24.35 12.95 -22.09
CA PHE A 213 -24.05 11.63 -22.65
C PHE A 213 -22.64 11.16 -22.28
N ASN A 214 -21.63 12.00 -22.50
CA ASN A 214 -20.23 11.72 -22.17
C ASN A 214 -20.02 11.53 -20.66
N GLN A 215 -20.75 12.28 -19.84
CA GLN A 215 -20.78 12.12 -18.38
C GLN A 215 -21.36 10.75 -17.97
N ALA A 216 -22.49 10.34 -18.57
CA ALA A 216 -23.06 9.01 -18.34
C ALA A 216 -22.10 7.89 -18.82
N LEU A 217 -21.42 8.10 -19.94
CA LEU A 217 -20.42 7.19 -20.49
C LEU A 217 -19.23 7.02 -19.52
N CYS A 218 -18.75 8.09 -18.89
CA CYS A 218 -17.73 8.02 -17.83
C CYS A 218 -18.16 7.11 -16.67
N TRP A 219 -19.40 7.27 -16.17
CA TRP A 219 -19.95 6.42 -15.11
C TRP A 219 -20.01 4.94 -15.54
N VAL A 220 -20.56 4.66 -16.72
CA VAL A 220 -20.73 3.29 -17.23
C VAL A 220 -19.38 2.61 -17.42
N LEU A 221 -18.42 3.25 -18.10
CA LEU A 221 -17.10 2.67 -18.33
C LEU A 221 -16.34 2.41 -17.02
N SER A 222 -16.45 3.33 -16.06
CA SER A 222 -15.82 3.20 -14.75
C SER A 222 -16.39 2.04 -13.95
N PHE A 223 -17.72 1.90 -13.96
CA PHE A 223 -18.39 0.80 -13.29
C PHE A 223 -18.00 -0.54 -13.92
N VAL A 224 -18.08 -0.66 -15.25
CA VAL A 224 -17.69 -1.88 -15.98
C VAL A 224 -16.22 -2.24 -15.74
N ALA A 225 -15.33 -1.25 -15.70
CA ALA A 225 -13.91 -1.46 -15.45
C ALA A 225 -13.61 -2.06 -14.06
N LEU A 226 -14.39 -1.75 -13.02
CA LEU A 226 -14.21 -2.32 -11.67
C LEU A 226 -14.48 -3.82 -11.61
N PHE A 227 -15.39 -4.34 -12.44
CA PHE A 227 -15.71 -5.77 -12.50
C PHE A 227 -14.73 -6.56 -13.36
N ASN A 228 -13.80 -5.89 -14.03
CA ASN A 228 -12.82 -6.53 -14.91
C ASN A 228 -12.02 -7.68 -14.26
N PRO A 229 -11.53 -7.58 -13.01
CA PRO A 229 -10.79 -8.65 -12.37
C PRO A 229 -11.57 -9.98 -12.27
N ILE A 230 -12.90 -9.92 -12.13
CA ILE A 230 -13.75 -11.10 -11.94
C ILE A 230 -13.69 -12.05 -13.14
N PHE A 231 -13.45 -11.50 -14.34
CA PHE A 231 -13.32 -12.26 -15.59
C PHE A 231 -11.88 -12.70 -15.87
N SER A 232 -10.92 -12.31 -15.03
CA SER A 232 -9.51 -12.70 -15.16
C SER A 232 -9.24 -14.06 -14.53
N PRO A 233 -8.32 -14.87 -15.08
CA PRO A 233 -7.74 -15.99 -14.35
C PRO A 233 -7.11 -15.52 -13.03
N LEU A 234 -6.94 -16.47 -12.09
CA LEU A 234 -6.39 -16.24 -10.75
C LEU A 234 -4.85 -16.27 -10.70
N VAL A 235 -4.21 -16.44 -11.86
CA VAL A 235 -2.75 -16.35 -12.03
C VAL A 235 -2.29 -14.95 -11.61
N LEU A 236 -1.24 -14.86 -10.80
CA LEU A 236 -0.77 -13.61 -10.19
C LEU A 236 -0.58 -12.49 -11.24
N ARG A 237 0.17 -12.80 -12.30
CA ARG A 237 0.52 -11.83 -13.34
C ARG A 237 -0.71 -11.28 -14.07
N GLU A 238 -1.61 -12.17 -14.48
CA GLU A 238 -2.81 -11.82 -15.26
C GLU A 238 -3.83 -11.09 -14.39
N ARG A 239 -4.05 -11.57 -13.15
CA ARG A 239 -4.98 -10.96 -12.20
C ARG A 239 -4.55 -9.56 -11.78
N ILE A 240 -3.26 -9.34 -11.49
CA ILE A 240 -2.74 -7.99 -11.17
C ILE A 240 -2.90 -7.05 -12.37
N GLY A 241 -2.67 -7.53 -13.60
CA GLY A 241 -2.90 -6.75 -14.80
C GLY A 241 -4.39 -6.40 -15.02
N ALA A 242 -5.31 -7.32 -14.74
CA ALA A 242 -6.73 -7.03 -14.83
C ALA A 242 -7.21 -6.00 -13.78
N ILE A 243 -6.67 -6.06 -12.56
CA ILE A 243 -6.92 -5.06 -11.51
C ILE A 243 -6.40 -3.70 -11.94
N GLU A 244 -5.15 -3.62 -12.40
CA GLU A 244 -4.59 -2.39 -12.96
C GLU A 244 -5.49 -1.77 -14.04
N ASN A 245 -5.89 -2.57 -15.04
CA ASN A 245 -6.71 -2.10 -16.16
C ASN A 245 -8.10 -1.61 -15.71
N GLY A 246 -8.60 -2.11 -14.58
CA GLY A 246 -9.82 -1.59 -13.97
C GLY A 246 -9.63 -0.25 -13.27
N LEU A 247 -8.59 -0.15 -12.42
CA LEU A 247 -8.32 1.04 -11.60
C LEU A 247 -7.88 2.23 -12.46
N VAL A 248 -7.12 1.99 -13.54
CA VAL A 248 -6.60 3.05 -14.42
C VAL A 248 -7.72 3.84 -15.09
N VAL A 249 -8.83 3.20 -15.44
CA VAL A 249 -9.99 3.87 -16.06
C VAL A 249 -10.53 4.96 -15.16
N ILE A 250 -10.70 4.65 -13.88
CA ILE A 250 -11.22 5.59 -12.88
C ILE A 250 -10.18 6.67 -12.53
N PHE A 251 -8.90 6.30 -12.50
CA PHE A 251 -7.85 7.25 -12.20
C PHE A 251 -7.68 8.28 -13.35
N MET A 252 -7.65 7.84 -14.60
CA MET A 252 -7.48 8.70 -15.78
C MET A 252 -8.66 9.64 -15.98
N SER A 253 -9.89 9.17 -15.76
CA SER A 253 -11.09 10.01 -15.89
C SER A 253 -11.13 11.17 -14.90
N MET A 254 -10.42 11.06 -13.77
CA MET A 254 -10.29 12.12 -12.77
C MET A 254 -8.95 12.88 -12.83
N SER A 255 -8.17 12.68 -13.89
CA SER A 255 -6.86 13.31 -14.06
C SER A 255 -6.93 14.58 -14.90
N LEU A 256 -6.14 15.59 -14.55
CA LEU A 256 -6.10 16.88 -15.30
C LEU A 256 -4.73 17.23 -15.89
N SER A 257 -3.66 16.54 -15.47
CA SER A 257 -2.27 16.88 -15.84
C SER A 257 -1.41 15.62 -16.07
N TYR A 258 -0.16 15.58 -15.60
CA TYR A 258 0.77 14.46 -15.71
C TYR A 258 0.41 13.22 -14.87
N GLU A 259 -0.69 13.26 -14.10
CA GLU A 259 -1.09 12.20 -13.18
C GLU A 259 -1.16 10.80 -13.83
N PRO A 260 -1.68 10.61 -15.07
CA PRO A 260 -1.69 9.29 -15.70
C PRO A 260 -0.28 8.74 -15.98
N LEU A 261 0.68 9.61 -16.29
CA LEU A 261 2.09 9.22 -16.46
C LEU A 261 2.68 8.75 -15.13
N PHE A 262 2.39 9.46 -14.05
CA PHE A 262 2.78 9.05 -12.70
C PHE A 262 2.22 7.66 -12.38
N PHE A 263 0.91 7.45 -12.59
CA PHE A 263 0.28 6.17 -12.28
C PHE A 263 0.84 5.03 -13.14
N MET A 264 1.18 5.28 -14.40
CA MET A 264 1.84 4.29 -15.26
C MET A 264 3.23 3.92 -14.74
N ALA A 265 4.07 4.92 -14.42
CA ALA A 265 5.41 4.69 -13.88
C ALA A 265 5.34 3.94 -12.54
N PHE A 266 4.39 4.30 -11.69
CA PHE A 266 4.15 3.65 -10.40
C PHE A 266 3.76 2.18 -10.56
N VAL A 267 2.79 1.88 -11.42
CA VAL A 267 2.34 0.50 -11.66
C VAL A 267 3.46 -0.36 -12.28
N VAL A 268 4.16 0.16 -13.30
CA VAL A 268 5.27 -0.56 -13.94
C VAL A 268 6.38 -0.85 -12.94
N ASN A 269 6.73 0.12 -12.08
CA ASN A 269 7.74 -0.08 -11.05
C ASN A 269 7.32 -1.13 -10.00
N LEU A 270 6.04 -1.14 -9.59
CA LEU A 270 5.51 -2.17 -8.69
C LEU A 270 5.52 -3.57 -9.32
N LYS A 271 5.18 -3.71 -10.61
CA LYS A 271 5.31 -5.00 -11.31
C LYS A 271 6.75 -5.51 -11.29
N TYR A 272 7.73 -4.65 -11.56
CA TYR A 272 9.14 -5.03 -11.51
C TYR A 272 9.64 -5.30 -10.10
N TRP A 273 9.08 -4.65 -9.08
CA TRP A 273 9.35 -5.00 -7.69
C TRP A 273 8.83 -6.40 -7.35
N VAL A 274 7.62 -6.77 -7.80
CA VAL A 274 7.09 -8.13 -7.62
C VAL A 274 7.94 -9.17 -8.36
N GLU A 275 8.33 -8.91 -9.62
CA GLU A 275 9.24 -9.77 -10.40
C GLU A 275 10.60 -9.92 -9.69
N TYR A 276 11.14 -8.83 -9.16
CA TYR A 276 12.39 -8.82 -8.41
C TYR A 276 12.33 -9.68 -7.13
N GLU A 277 11.29 -9.53 -6.32
CA GLU A 277 11.13 -10.33 -5.09
C GLU A 277 10.86 -11.80 -5.40
N PHE A 278 10.11 -12.10 -6.47
CA PHE A 278 9.91 -13.47 -6.93
C PHE A 278 11.25 -14.14 -7.26
N ASN A 279 12.09 -13.49 -8.06
CA ASN A 279 13.40 -14.01 -8.45
C ASN A 279 14.37 -14.15 -7.27
N LEU A 280 14.24 -13.32 -6.22
CA LEU A 280 15.03 -13.49 -4.98
C LEU A 280 14.59 -14.70 -4.15
N HIS A 281 13.31 -15.06 -4.22
CA HIS A 281 12.71 -16.16 -3.45
C HIS A 281 12.58 -17.46 -4.23
N GLN A 282 12.96 -17.46 -5.51
CA GLN A 282 12.84 -18.61 -6.39
C GLN A 282 13.81 -19.71 -5.94
N GLU A 283 13.27 -20.75 -5.32
CA GLU A 283 13.95 -22.01 -5.03
C GLU A 283 13.47 -23.06 -6.05
N GLY A 284 13.98 -23.02 -7.29
CA GLY A 284 13.66 -24.02 -8.34
C GLY A 284 13.22 -23.43 -9.69
N ASN A 285 12.51 -24.24 -10.50
CA ASN A 285 12.08 -23.90 -11.87
C ASN A 285 10.67 -23.25 -11.96
N GLU A 286 10.04 -22.91 -10.84
CA GLU A 286 8.70 -22.30 -10.82
C GLU A 286 8.71 -20.95 -11.56
N ARG A 287 7.70 -20.67 -12.39
CA ARG A 287 7.51 -19.37 -13.04
C ARG A 287 6.44 -18.56 -12.29
N LEU A 288 6.52 -17.24 -12.39
CA LEU A 288 5.53 -16.33 -11.80
C LEU A 288 4.11 -16.57 -12.36
N GLU A 289 4.03 -17.16 -13.56
CA GLU A 289 2.81 -17.55 -14.27
C GLU A 289 2.15 -18.80 -13.68
N ASP A 290 2.86 -19.56 -12.83
CA ASP A 290 2.34 -20.76 -12.18
C ASP A 290 1.71 -20.46 -10.81
N LEU A 291 2.01 -19.29 -10.23
CA LEU A 291 1.47 -18.87 -8.94
C LEU A 291 0.05 -18.32 -9.08
N THR A 292 -0.84 -18.79 -8.20
CA THR A 292 -2.25 -18.36 -8.14
C THR A 292 -2.61 -17.78 -6.78
N PHE A 293 -3.64 -16.93 -6.75
CA PHE A 293 -4.16 -16.35 -5.50
C PHE A 293 -4.99 -17.31 -4.63
N ASP A 294 -5.26 -18.54 -5.10
CA ASP A 294 -6.14 -19.55 -4.47
C ASP A 294 -5.42 -20.48 -3.46
N LEU A 295 -4.24 -20.08 -2.96
CA LEU A 295 -3.41 -20.89 -2.07
C LEU A 295 -3.93 -20.91 -0.61
N GLU A 296 -5.12 -21.47 -0.40
CA GLU A 296 -5.53 -22.05 0.89
C GLU A 296 -4.74 -23.35 1.22
N SER A 297 -3.91 -23.85 0.30
CA SER A 297 -3.30 -25.18 0.37
C SER A 297 -1.81 -25.26 0.69
N SER A 298 -1.07 -24.14 0.80
CA SER A 298 0.31 -24.18 1.32
C SER A 298 0.32 -23.69 2.77
N PRO A 299 0.76 -24.49 3.77
CA PRO A 299 0.80 -24.02 5.14
C PRO A 299 1.72 -22.81 5.19
N PHE A 300 1.17 -21.63 5.51
CA PHE A 300 1.97 -20.44 5.80
C PHE A 300 3.06 -20.86 6.75
N SER A 301 4.30 -20.83 6.26
CA SER A 301 5.44 -21.25 7.05
C SER A 301 5.40 -20.46 8.36
N GLN A 302 5.44 -21.14 9.50
CA GLN A 302 5.58 -20.50 10.81
C GLN A 302 7.00 -19.94 10.97
N ARG A 303 7.53 -19.29 9.93
CA ARG A 303 8.86 -18.70 9.90
C ARG A 303 8.87 -17.44 10.77
N LEU A 304 10.02 -17.21 11.38
CA LEU A 304 10.31 -15.98 12.10
C LEU A 304 10.52 -14.85 11.08
N VAL A 305 10.34 -13.61 11.54
CA VAL A 305 10.57 -12.42 10.73
C VAL A 305 12.06 -12.29 10.47
N ASN A 306 12.41 -12.06 9.20
CA ASN A 306 13.78 -11.85 8.74
C ASN A 306 14.02 -10.38 8.35
N LEU A 307 15.29 -9.98 8.25
CA LEU A 307 15.66 -8.63 7.78
C LEU A 307 15.12 -8.31 6.38
N GLY A 308 15.00 -9.31 5.50
CA GLY A 308 14.37 -9.15 4.19
C GLY A 308 12.89 -8.77 4.27
N ASP A 309 12.18 -9.22 5.32
CA ASP A 309 10.77 -8.88 5.52
C ASP A 309 10.64 -7.41 5.99
N VAL A 310 11.56 -6.95 6.85
CA VAL A 310 11.65 -5.53 7.24
C VAL A 310 11.93 -4.65 6.03
N ARG A 311 12.90 -5.02 5.17
CA ARG A 311 13.19 -4.31 3.90
C ARG A 311 11.94 -4.16 3.03
N ARG A 312 11.18 -5.25 2.84
CA ARG A 312 9.95 -5.21 2.03
C ARG A 312 8.89 -4.30 2.63
N VAL A 313 8.73 -4.29 3.95
CA VAL A 313 7.78 -3.40 4.63
C VAL A 313 8.22 -1.94 4.53
N THR A 314 9.51 -1.65 4.71
CA THR A 314 10.05 -0.29 4.52
C THR A 314 9.82 0.20 3.09
N LYS A 315 10.08 -0.64 2.08
CA LYS A 315 9.79 -0.30 0.67
C LYS A 315 8.31 -0.13 0.39
N PHE A 316 7.45 -0.97 0.98
CA PHE A 316 6.01 -0.82 0.88
C PHE A 316 5.53 0.53 1.43
N LEU A 317 6.02 0.93 2.61
CA LEU A 317 5.71 2.24 3.20
C LEU A 317 6.23 3.40 2.34
N LEU A 318 7.40 3.25 1.73
CA LEU A 318 7.92 4.23 0.79
C LEU A 318 7.00 4.39 -0.43
N TYR A 319 6.54 3.28 -1.02
CA TYR A 319 5.58 3.34 -2.12
C TYR A 319 4.23 3.91 -1.69
N LEU A 320 3.81 3.65 -0.46
CA LEU A 320 2.61 4.27 0.09
C LEU A 320 2.77 5.80 0.13
N LEU A 321 3.88 6.31 0.66
CA LEU A 321 4.15 7.75 0.67
C LEU A 321 4.25 8.33 -0.75
N ILE A 322 4.90 7.62 -1.68
CA ILE A 322 4.94 8.03 -3.10
C ILE A 322 3.53 8.06 -3.71
N SER A 323 2.67 7.09 -3.37
CA SER A 323 1.29 7.06 -3.87
C SER A 323 0.46 8.25 -3.36
N LEU A 324 0.78 8.76 -2.15
CA LEU A 324 0.11 9.91 -1.56
C LEU A 324 0.67 11.24 -2.10
N PHE A 325 1.99 11.36 -2.23
CA PHE A 325 2.67 12.62 -2.53
C PHE A 325 3.14 12.77 -3.98
N GLY A 326 3.14 11.72 -4.78
CA GLY A 326 3.72 11.70 -6.13
C GLY A 326 3.01 12.60 -7.15
N THR A 327 1.70 12.79 -7.01
CA THR A 327 0.95 13.81 -7.76
C THR A 327 0.75 15.10 -6.97
N GLY A 328 1.15 15.08 -5.69
CA GLY A 328 1.16 16.25 -4.84
C GLY A 328 -0.17 16.65 -4.19
N ASN A 329 -1.15 15.76 -4.21
CA ASN A 329 -2.55 16.07 -3.94
C ASN A 329 -2.98 15.97 -2.47
N ILE A 330 -2.17 15.39 -1.56
CA ILE A 330 -2.61 15.00 -0.20
C ILE A 330 -2.03 15.85 0.94
N ALA A 331 -1.09 16.75 0.66
CA ALA A 331 -0.43 17.53 1.72
C ALA A 331 -1.40 18.40 2.55
N SER A 332 -2.54 18.80 1.98
CA SER A 332 -3.63 19.41 2.73
C SER A 332 -4.98 19.16 2.08
N ILE A 333 -6.03 18.92 2.89
CA ILE A 333 -7.41 18.80 2.38
C ILE A 333 -7.84 20.07 1.61
N SER A 334 -7.23 21.21 1.94
CA SER A 334 -7.45 22.48 1.26
C SER A 334 -6.93 22.54 -0.19
N SER A 335 -6.03 21.63 -0.59
CA SER A 335 -5.49 21.60 -1.96
C SER A 335 -6.37 20.85 -2.96
N PHE A 336 -7.42 20.16 -2.51
CA PHE A 336 -8.30 19.41 -3.41
C PHE A 336 -9.00 20.34 -4.42
N ASP A 337 -8.84 20.00 -5.71
CA ASP A 337 -9.46 20.74 -6.80
C ASP A 337 -10.79 20.09 -7.21
N PRO A 338 -11.90 20.84 -7.14
CA PRO A 338 -13.15 20.47 -7.74
C PRO A 338 -13.11 19.97 -9.19
N ASN A 339 -12.15 20.45 -9.98
CA ASN A 339 -12.09 20.17 -11.40
C ASN A 339 -11.79 18.70 -11.71
N TRP A 340 -11.18 17.95 -10.79
CA TRP A 340 -10.89 16.51 -10.95
C TRP A 340 -12.14 15.68 -11.22
N VAL A 341 -13.31 16.13 -10.75
CA VAL A 341 -14.54 15.34 -10.79
C VAL A 341 -15.46 15.74 -11.95
N ARG A 342 -15.08 16.74 -12.75
CA ARG A 342 -15.93 17.30 -13.81
C ARG A 342 -16.37 16.30 -14.87
N CYS A 343 -15.59 15.25 -15.12
CA CYS A 343 -15.97 14.15 -16.02
C CYS A 343 -17.20 13.37 -15.53
N TYR A 344 -17.43 13.33 -14.21
CA TYR A 344 -18.55 12.61 -13.59
C TYR A 344 -19.70 13.51 -13.18
N ILE A 345 -19.41 14.73 -12.75
CA ILE A 345 -20.40 15.67 -12.22
C ILE A 345 -20.07 17.10 -12.63
N SER A 346 -21.05 17.78 -13.23
CA SER A 346 -20.99 19.19 -13.58
C SER A 346 -21.61 20.13 -12.53
N THR A 347 -22.51 19.62 -11.68
CA THR A 347 -23.17 20.39 -10.62
C THR A 347 -22.45 20.24 -9.28
N PHE A 348 -22.27 21.36 -8.56
CA PHE A 348 -21.60 21.31 -7.26
C PHE A 348 -22.37 20.43 -6.26
N SER A 349 -21.77 19.31 -5.86
CA SER A 349 -22.32 18.35 -4.91
C SER A 349 -21.23 17.91 -3.92
N PRO A 350 -21.05 18.62 -2.80
CA PRO A 350 -19.83 18.53 -1.98
C PRO A 350 -19.55 17.12 -1.47
N PHE A 351 -20.58 16.37 -1.08
CA PHE A 351 -20.43 15.00 -0.57
C PHE A 351 -19.97 14.01 -1.64
N LEU A 352 -20.66 13.96 -2.78
CA LEU A 352 -20.34 13.03 -3.86
C LEU A 352 -18.96 13.33 -4.45
N MET A 353 -18.67 14.62 -4.60
CA MET A 353 -17.39 15.12 -5.06
C MET A 353 -16.23 14.74 -4.14
N THR A 354 -16.42 14.89 -2.83
CA THR A 354 -15.44 14.44 -1.83
C THR A 354 -15.22 12.93 -1.91
N ILE A 355 -16.29 12.13 -2.09
CA ILE A 355 -16.19 10.68 -2.26
C ILE A 355 -15.36 10.32 -3.50
N LEU A 356 -15.58 10.99 -4.64
CA LEU A 356 -14.82 10.74 -5.88
C LEU A 356 -13.36 11.16 -5.76
N ILE A 357 -13.07 12.27 -5.08
CA ILE A 357 -11.69 12.69 -4.82
C ILE A 357 -10.98 11.67 -3.92
N ILE A 358 -11.64 11.21 -2.84
CA ILE A 358 -11.09 10.14 -1.99
C ILE A 358 -10.88 8.86 -2.81
N LEU A 359 -11.83 8.51 -3.69
CA LEU A 359 -11.72 7.37 -4.58
C LEU A 359 -10.49 7.46 -5.48
N LYS A 360 -10.22 8.63 -6.09
CA LYS A 360 -9.01 8.89 -6.90
C LYS A 360 -7.73 8.60 -6.12
N LEU A 361 -7.66 9.09 -4.87
CA LEU A 361 -6.49 8.94 -4.01
C LEU A 361 -6.29 7.49 -3.55
N VAL A 362 -7.38 6.73 -3.39
CA VAL A 362 -7.33 5.32 -3.00
C VAL A 362 -6.86 4.40 -4.14
N MET A 363 -7.03 4.77 -5.42
CA MET A 363 -6.68 3.89 -6.55
C MET A 363 -5.22 3.38 -6.53
N PRO A 364 -4.19 4.24 -6.39
CA PRO A 364 -2.81 3.75 -6.36
C PRO A 364 -2.49 2.96 -5.10
N ILE A 365 -3.10 3.32 -3.95
CA ILE A 365 -2.93 2.59 -2.69
C ILE A 365 -3.54 1.19 -2.81
N LEU A 366 -4.72 1.06 -3.42
CA LEU A 366 -5.39 -0.21 -3.64
C LEU A 366 -4.59 -1.13 -4.59
N TYR A 367 -3.98 -0.56 -5.63
CA TYR A 367 -3.08 -1.33 -6.48
C TYR A 367 -1.84 -1.81 -5.72
N LEU A 368 -1.25 -0.94 -4.90
CA LEU A 368 -0.12 -1.27 -4.03
C LEU A 368 -0.47 -2.38 -3.02
N THR A 369 -1.65 -2.37 -2.41
CA THR A 369 -2.08 -3.45 -1.50
C THR A 369 -2.33 -4.77 -2.23
N CYS A 370 -2.81 -4.75 -3.48
CA CYS A 370 -2.89 -5.95 -4.32
C CYS A 370 -1.49 -6.54 -4.59
N CYS A 371 -0.49 -5.70 -4.86
CA CYS A 371 0.90 -6.13 -5.00
C CYS A 371 1.47 -6.67 -3.69
N LEU A 372 1.14 -6.07 -2.54
CA LEU A 372 1.52 -6.61 -1.22
C LEU A 372 0.95 -8.01 -0.99
N LYS A 373 -0.31 -8.24 -1.40
CA LYS A 373 -0.91 -9.58 -1.32
C LYS A 373 -0.17 -10.58 -2.21
N ALA A 374 0.21 -10.17 -3.43
CA ALA A 374 1.02 -11.01 -4.32
C ALA A 374 2.39 -11.35 -3.70
N LEU A 375 3.06 -10.38 -3.08
CA LEU A 375 4.29 -10.61 -2.32
C LEU A 375 4.09 -11.53 -1.12
N ASN A 376 2.93 -11.46 -0.47
CA ASN A 376 2.60 -12.36 0.61
C ASN A 376 2.48 -13.82 0.15
N VAL A 377 1.91 -14.03 -1.04
CA VAL A 377 1.86 -15.36 -1.70
C VAL A 377 3.28 -15.86 -2.02
N ILE A 378 4.14 -15.00 -2.57
CA ILE A 378 5.52 -15.35 -2.93
C ILE A 378 6.37 -15.67 -1.68
N THR A 379 6.27 -14.84 -0.65
CA THR A 379 7.17 -14.90 0.52
C THR A 379 6.66 -15.81 1.65
N LYS A 380 5.42 -16.30 1.54
CA LYS A 380 4.74 -17.23 2.46
C LYS A 380 4.77 -16.78 3.93
N ILE A 381 4.68 -15.48 4.17
CA ILE A 381 4.62 -14.87 5.52
C ILE A 381 3.16 -14.80 5.98
N LYS A 382 2.92 -14.80 7.30
CA LYS A 382 1.59 -14.47 7.82
C LYS A 382 1.33 -12.97 7.67
N VAL A 383 0.19 -12.63 7.06
CA VAL A 383 -0.30 -11.24 6.87
C VAL A 383 -0.25 -10.44 8.17
N GLN A 384 -0.64 -11.05 9.28
CA GLN A 384 -0.60 -10.44 10.62
C GLN A 384 0.80 -9.87 10.97
N LYS A 385 1.87 -10.60 10.65
CA LYS A 385 3.25 -10.15 10.94
C LYS A 385 3.63 -8.96 10.06
N LEU A 386 3.17 -8.91 8.80
CA LEU A 386 3.38 -7.76 7.91
C LEU A 386 2.71 -6.50 8.47
N PHE A 387 1.45 -6.61 8.88
CA PHE A 387 0.72 -5.48 9.46
C PHE A 387 1.29 -5.01 10.80
N ILE A 388 1.79 -5.91 11.64
CA ILE A 388 2.48 -5.53 12.88
C ILE A 388 3.76 -4.73 12.58
N MET A 389 4.54 -5.13 11.57
CA MET A 389 5.74 -4.38 11.17
C MET A 389 5.38 -2.99 10.61
N ILE A 390 4.34 -2.91 9.77
CA ILE A 390 3.81 -1.63 9.26
C ILE A 390 3.40 -0.72 10.43
N LEU A 391 2.63 -1.27 11.38
CA LEU A 391 2.14 -0.54 12.55
C LEU A 391 3.29 0.00 13.40
N ILE A 392 4.34 -0.79 13.66
CA ILE A 392 5.50 -0.32 14.43
C ILE A 392 6.15 0.89 13.77
N ILE A 393 6.37 0.85 12.46
CA ILE A 393 7.03 1.97 11.75
C ILE A 393 6.11 3.20 11.72
N CYS A 394 4.81 3.02 11.46
CA CYS A 394 3.84 4.11 11.50
C CYS A 394 3.70 4.72 12.90
N ASP A 395 3.75 3.92 13.98
CA ASP A 395 3.71 4.40 15.37
C ASP A 395 4.92 5.30 15.68
N VAL A 396 6.12 4.94 15.19
CA VAL A 396 7.32 5.79 15.32
C VAL A 396 7.15 7.11 14.57
N MET A 397 6.63 7.07 13.34
CA MET A 397 6.35 8.29 12.58
C MET A 397 5.28 9.16 13.25
N CYS A 398 4.22 8.53 13.78
CA CYS A 398 3.12 9.18 14.47
C CYS A 398 3.60 9.89 15.74
N LEU A 399 4.48 9.26 16.52
CA LEU A 399 5.12 9.89 17.68
C LEU A 399 5.87 11.17 17.31
N ASN A 400 6.66 11.14 16.23
CA ASN A 400 7.37 12.32 15.76
C ASN A 400 6.41 13.42 15.31
N PHE A 401 5.37 13.08 14.54
CA PHE A 401 4.35 14.05 14.14
C PHE A 401 3.60 14.66 15.33
N LEU A 402 3.31 13.87 16.37
CA LEU A 402 2.68 14.37 17.60
C LEU A 402 3.50 15.48 18.25
N PHE A 403 4.84 15.32 18.31
CA PHE A 403 5.73 16.34 18.84
C PHE A 403 5.90 17.56 17.91
N LEU A 404 5.61 17.40 16.61
CA LEU A 404 5.69 18.46 15.61
C LEU A 404 4.36 19.22 15.43
N VAL A 405 3.28 18.84 16.12
CA VAL A 405 2.00 19.57 16.09
C VAL A 405 2.20 20.99 16.62
N LYS A 406 1.80 21.98 15.82
CA LYS A 406 1.95 23.40 16.16
C LYS A 406 0.67 23.95 16.75
N ASN A 407 0.80 24.66 17.88
CA ASN A 407 -0.31 25.39 18.53
C ASN A 407 -0.26 26.91 18.29
N ARG A 408 0.69 27.39 17.49
CA ARG A 408 0.91 28.81 17.17
C ARG A 408 1.34 28.93 15.71
N GLY A 409 0.99 30.04 15.06
CA GLY A 409 1.31 30.30 13.65
C GLY A 409 0.06 30.58 12.83
N SER A 410 0.16 30.45 11.50
CA SER A 410 -1.00 30.59 10.62
C SER A 410 -1.98 29.43 10.78
N TRP A 411 -3.26 29.66 10.50
CA TRP A 411 -4.29 28.60 10.50
C TRP A 411 -3.94 27.45 9.54
N LEU A 412 -3.27 27.77 8.42
CA LEU A 412 -2.83 26.78 7.45
C LEU A 412 -1.73 25.88 8.03
N ASP A 413 -0.75 26.45 8.74
CA ASP A 413 0.34 25.69 9.37
C ASP A 413 -0.17 24.78 10.48
N ILE A 414 -1.08 25.30 11.31
CA ILE A 414 -1.73 24.52 12.37
C ILE A 414 -2.51 23.35 11.73
N GLY A 415 -3.35 23.65 10.74
CA GLY A 415 -4.15 22.64 10.03
C GLY A 415 -3.31 21.58 9.32
N SER A 416 -2.21 21.97 8.68
CA SER A 416 -1.29 21.03 8.02
C SER A 416 -0.59 20.13 9.04
N SER A 417 -0.10 20.68 10.16
CA SER A 417 0.56 19.87 11.20
C SER A 417 -0.37 18.82 11.81
N ILE A 418 -1.64 19.17 12.05
CA ILE A 418 -2.67 18.23 12.54
C ILE A 418 -2.99 17.20 11.45
N SER A 419 -3.11 17.63 10.19
CA SER A 419 -3.40 16.73 9.07
C SER A 419 -2.32 15.67 8.89
N HIS A 420 -1.04 16.03 9.00
CA HIS A 420 0.07 15.06 8.90
C HIS A 420 -0.01 13.97 9.98
N PHE A 421 -0.30 14.37 11.23
CA PHE A 421 -0.49 13.44 12.34
C PHE A 421 -1.68 12.49 12.08
N VAL A 422 -2.85 13.04 11.73
CA VAL A 422 -4.06 12.24 11.49
C VAL A 422 -3.92 11.31 10.28
N ILE A 423 -3.28 11.76 9.19
CA ILE A 423 -3.01 10.93 8.01
C ILE A 423 -2.17 9.72 8.45
N MET A 424 -1.08 9.93 9.17
CA MET A 424 -0.22 8.83 9.62
C MET A 424 -0.91 7.86 10.57
N GLU A 425 -1.66 8.36 11.55
CA GLU A 425 -2.41 7.52 12.49
C GLU A 425 -3.47 6.67 11.77
N THR A 426 -4.21 7.27 10.83
CA THR A 426 -5.29 6.58 10.10
C THR A 426 -4.77 5.66 8.98
N THR A 427 -3.53 5.81 8.51
CA THR A 427 -2.98 5.00 7.40
C THR A 427 -3.11 3.50 7.64
N VAL A 428 -2.78 3.01 8.85
CA VAL A 428 -2.82 1.57 9.15
C VAL A 428 -4.25 1.02 9.10
N LEU A 429 -5.22 1.80 9.58
CA LEU A 429 -6.63 1.45 9.52
C LEU A 429 -7.11 1.40 8.06
N VAL A 430 -6.85 2.45 7.28
CA VAL A 430 -7.19 2.49 5.85
C VAL A 430 -6.55 1.31 5.10
N LEU A 431 -5.27 1.02 5.35
CA LEU A 431 -4.58 -0.12 4.74
C LEU A 431 -5.23 -1.46 5.09
N SER A 432 -5.65 -1.67 6.33
CA SER A 432 -6.31 -2.92 6.74
C SER A 432 -7.66 -3.11 6.03
N LEU A 433 -8.45 -2.04 5.88
CA LEU A 433 -9.69 -2.06 5.10
C LEU A 433 -9.41 -2.32 3.62
N LEU A 434 -8.44 -1.62 3.02
CA LEU A 434 -8.04 -1.82 1.63
C LEU A 434 -7.48 -3.21 1.38
N TYR A 435 -6.87 -3.86 2.37
CA TYR A 435 -6.41 -5.24 2.24
C TYR A 435 -7.57 -6.24 2.16
N VAL A 436 -8.69 -5.97 2.84
CA VAL A 436 -9.92 -6.76 2.67
C VAL A 436 -10.45 -6.59 1.25
N VAL A 437 -10.53 -5.36 0.75
CA VAL A 437 -10.96 -5.08 -0.63
C VAL A 437 -10.01 -5.73 -1.66
N ALA A 438 -8.69 -5.61 -1.46
CA ALA A 438 -7.70 -6.27 -2.29
C ALA A 438 -7.85 -7.79 -2.25
N THR A 439 -8.21 -8.35 -1.10
CA THR A 439 -8.48 -9.78 -0.96
C THR A 439 -9.66 -10.19 -1.83
N LEU A 440 -10.77 -9.44 -1.79
CA LEU A 440 -11.94 -9.67 -2.64
C LEU A 440 -11.58 -9.57 -4.13
N LEU A 441 -10.90 -8.50 -4.56
CA LEU A 441 -10.55 -8.30 -5.97
C LEU A 441 -9.64 -9.39 -6.55
N THR A 442 -8.78 -9.97 -5.71
CA THR A 442 -7.80 -10.98 -6.14
C THR A 442 -8.33 -12.42 -6.06
N THR A 443 -9.28 -12.74 -5.17
CA THR A 443 -9.84 -14.11 -5.05
C THR A 443 -11.19 -14.30 -5.74
N LEU A 444 -11.98 -13.23 -5.94
CA LEU A 444 -13.29 -13.37 -6.57
C LEU A 444 -13.13 -13.75 -8.04
N SER A 445 -13.66 -14.92 -8.40
CA SER A 445 -13.67 -15.42 -9.77
C SER A 445 -14.98 -16.14 -10.04
N ILE A 446 -15.53 -15.96 -11.25
CA ILE A 446 -16.65 -16.78 -11.70
C ILE A 446 -16.13 -18.20 -11.99
N SER A 447 -16.91 -19.22 -11.61
CA SER A 447 -16.59 -20.66 -11.60
C SER A 447 -15.97 -21.22 -12.90
N GLY A 448 -16.18 -20.55 -14.04
CA GLY A 448 -15.58 -20.92 -15.33
C GLY A 448 -14.06 -20.77 -15.40
N ALA A 449 -13.45 -19.83 -14.65
CA ALA A 449 -11.99 -19.63 -14.66
C ALA A 449 -11.24 -20.57 -13.69
N ARG A 450 -11.94 -21.25 -12.76
CA ARG A 450 -11.36 -22.32 -11.94
C ARG A 450 -11.03 -23.56 -12.77
N LYS A 451 -11.88 -23.90 -13.75
CA LYS A 451 -11.74 -25.11 -14.58
C LYS A 451 -10.57 -25.11 -15.56
N ILE A 452 -10.04 -23.93 -15.93
CA ILE A 452 -8.90 -23.85 -16.87
C ILE A 452 -7.61 -24.41 -16.24
N ASN A 453 -7.48 -24.36 -14.91
CA ASN A 453 -6.29 -24.87 -14.21
C ASN A 453 -6.34 -26.36 -13.88
N GLU A 454 -7.51 -26.99 -13.80
CA GLU A 454 -7.60 -28.45 -13.54
C GLU A 454 -7.09 -29.29 -14.73
N ASN A 455 -7.23 -28.78 -15.95
CA ASN A 455 -6.84 -29.52 -17.17
C ASN A 455 -5.34 -29.45 -17.49
N ASN A 456 -4.56 -28.62 -16.77
CA ASN A 456 -3.10 -28.46 -16.99
C ASN A 456 -2.24 -29.20 -15.95
N LEU A 457 -2.84 -30.00 -15.06
CA LEU A 457 -2.10 -30.94 -14.23
C LEU A 457 -1.59 -32.08 -15.14
N PRO A 458 -0.27 -32.36 -15.21
CA PRO A 458 0.20 -33.55 -15.89
C PRO A 458 -0.43 -34.75 -15.21
N LEU A 459 -1.22 -35.51 -15.98
CA LEU A 459 -1.78 -36.79 -15.58
C LEU A 459 -0.64 -37.67 -15.07
N LEU A 460 -0.49 -37.73 -13.74
CA LEU A 460 0.34 -38.74 -13.10
C LEU A 460 -0.22 -40.09 -13.54
N SER A 461 0.59 -40.77 -14.34
CA SER A 461 0.37 -42.11 -14.85
C SER A 461 -0.15 -43.02 -13.73
N LYS A 462 -1.35 -43.56 -13.92
CA LYS A 462 -1.75 -44.80 -13.24
C LYS A 462 -0.80 -45.91 -13.68
N SER A 463 0.29 -46.10 -12.94
CA SER A 463 1.01 -47.37 -12.89
C SER A 463 0.44 -48.18 -11.74
N SER A 464 -0.62 -48.95 -12.00
CA SER A 464 -1.02 -50.06 -11.14
C SER A 464 -0.08 -51.23 -11.43
N VAL A 465 0.82 -51.50 -10.48
CA VAL A 465 1.54 -52.76 -10.32
C VAL A 465 0.78 -53.55 -9.26
N ASP A 466 0.46 -54.80 -9.63
CA ASP A 466 0.11 -55.98 -8.84
C ASP A 466 -1.08 -55.95 -7.85
#